data_AF-A0A139C967-F1
#
_entry.id   AF-A0A139C967-F1
#
_cell.length_a   1.000
_cell.length_b   1.000
_cell.length_c   1.000
_cell.angle_alpha   90.00
_cell.angle_beta   90.00
_cell.angle_gamma   90.00
#
_symmetry.space_group_name_H-M   'P 1'
#
loop_
_entity.id
_entity.type
_entity.pdbx_description
1 polymer ?
#
loop_
_entity_poly.entity_id
_entity_poly.type
_entity_poly.pdbx_seq_one_letter_code
_entity_poly.pdbx_strand_id
1 'polypeptide(L)' 'MQLTNKEKSYLQDAKQHEEMCIKKYGNYANQLQDQELKNLFNQIQQKEQEHLNTINQFLSQ' A
#
# COMPACT_ATOMS: atom_id res chain seq x y z
N MET A 1 -3.43 -4.44 21.93
CA MET A 1 -4.84 -4.80 21.65
C MET A 1 -4.83 -6.17 21.02
N GLN A 2 -5.74 -7.08 21.37
CA GLN A 2 -5.74 -8.41 20.75
C GLN A 2 -6.78 -8.43 19.63
N LEU A 3 -6.30 -8.44 18.38
CA LEU A 3 -7.17 -8.49 17.20
C LEU A 3 -7.89 -9.84 17.15
N THR A 4 -9.18 -9.82 16.84
CA THR A 4 -9.95 -11.03 16.54
C THR A 4 -9.50 -11.65 15.23
N ASN A 5 -9.80 -12.94 15.02
CA ASN A 5 -9.48 -13.63 13.76
C ASN A 5 -10.11 -12.96 12.53
N LYS A 6 -11.31 -12.38 12.70
CA LYS A 6 -12.01 -11.66 11.63
C LYS A 6 -11.29 -10.36 11.27
N GLU A 7 -10.85 -9.59 12.27
CA GLU A 7 -10.06 -8.38 12.05
C GLU A 7 -8.70 -8.67 11.42
N LYS A 8 -8.03 -9.75 11.85
CA LYS A 8 -6.80 -10.21 11.20
C LYS A 8 -7.01 -10.57 9.73
N SER A 9 -8.12 -11.24 9.40
CA SER A 9 -8.47 -11.55 8.00
C SER A 9 -8.65 -10.27 7.18
N TYR A 10 -9.40 -9.28 7.69
CA TYR A 10 -9.58 -8.01 7.00
C TYR A 10 -8.26 -7.25 6.81
N LEU A 11 -7.38 -7.26 7.82
CA LEU A 11 -6.05 -6.65 7.70
C LEU A 11 -5.16 -7.40 6.70
N GLN A 12 -5.27 -8.72 6.61
CA GLN A 12 -4.54 -9.51 5.62
C GLN A 12 -5.00 -9.18 4.20
N ASP A 13 -6.31 -9.03 4.00
CA ASP A 13 -6.88 -8.63 2.70
C ASP A 13 -6.47 -7.20 2.35
N ALA A 14 -6.53 -6.26 3.30
CA ALA A 14 -6.06 -4.89 3.13
C ALA A 14 -4.57 -4.85 2.78
N LYS A 15 -3.73 -5.64 3.46
CA LYS A 15 -2.29 -5.78 3.17
C LYS A 15 -2.05 -6.20 1.72
N GLN A 16 -2.78 -7.20 1.21
CA GLN A 16 -2.66 -7.63 -0.18
C GLN A 16 -3.08 -6.54 -1.17
N HIS A 17 -4.13 -5.79 -0.83
CA HIS A 17 -4.59 -4.67 -1.65
C HIS A 17 -3.54 -3.56 -1.73
N GLU A 18 -2.94 -3.17 -0.59
CA GLU A 18 -1.88 -2.15 -0.56
C GLU A 18 -0.63 -2.59 -1.35
N GLU A 19 -0.20 -3.85 -1.20
CA GLU A 19 0.92 -4.41 -1.98
C GLU A 19 0.66 -4.35 -3.50
N MET A 20 -0.60 -4.59 -3.91
CA MET A 20 -1.01 -4.46 -5.31
C MET A 20 -1.00 -3.00 -5.77
N CYS A 21 -1.52 -2.08 -4.96
CA CYS A 21 -1.52 -0.65 -5.25
C CYS A 21 -0.08 -0.13 -5.43
N ILE A 22 0.83 -0.44 -4.49
CA ILE A 22 2.25 -0.04 -4.56
C ILE A 22 2.88 -0.48 -5.89
N LYS A 23 2.70 -1.77 -6.26
CA LYS A 23 3.24 -2.30 -7.52
C LYS A 23 2.62 -1.61 -8.73
N LYS A 24 1.31 -1.35 -8.72
CA LYS A 24 0.57 -0.74 -9.81
C LYS A 24 1.01 0.72 -10.02
N TYR A 25 1.08 1.52 -8.96
CA TYR A 25 1.54 2.90 -9.02
C TYR A 25 3.01 2.99 -9.45
N GLY A 26 3.89 2.13 -8.93
CA GLY A 26 5.29 2.09 -9.37
C GLY A 26 5.44 1.71 -10.86
N ASN A 27 4.68 0.72 -11.33
CA ASN A 27 4.68 0.36 -12.76
C ASN A 27 4.17 1.49 -13.65
N TYR A 28 3.09 2.16 -13.26
CA TYR A 28 2.56 3.29 -14.03
C TYR A 28 3.49 4.50 -13.99
N ALA A 29 4.09 4.84 -12.85
CA ALA A 29 5.10 5.90 -12.75
C ALA A 29 6.27 5.69 -13.71
N ASN A 30 6.64 4.44 -13.98
CA ASN A 30 7.71 4.08 -14.93
C ASN A 30 7.28 4.16 -16.40
N GLN A 31 5.99 4.01 -16.70
CA GLN A 31 5.45 4.08 -18.07
C GLN A 31 5.08 5.51 -18.49
N LEU A 32 4.87 6.41 -17.52
CA LEU A 32 4.53 7.80 -17.76
C LEU A 32 5.77 8.60 -18.23
N GLN A 33 5.60 9.35 -19.32
CA GLN A 33 6.60 10.31 -19.81
C GLN A 33 6.46 11.69 -19.16
N ASP A 34 5.26 12.02 -18.69
CA ASP A 34 4.95 13.26 -17.99
C ASP A 34 5.57 13.24 -16.58
N GLN A 35 6.41 14.23 -16.29
CA GLN A 35 7.17 14.29 -15.03
C GLN A 35 6.28 14.63 -13.83
N GLU A 36 5.22 15.42 -14.01
CA GLU A 36 4.29 15.76 -12.93
C GLU A 36 3.43 14.56 -12.55
N LEU A 37 2.90 13.84 -13.54
CA LEU A 37 2.18 12.59 -13.30
C LEU A 37 3.08 11.53 -12.70
N LYS A 38 4.33 11.40 -13.17
CA LYS A 38 5.29 10.47 -12.57
C LYS A 38 5.54 10.80 -11.09
N ASN A 39 5.74 12.08 -10.76
CA ASN A 39 5.93 12.51 -9.37
C ASN A 39 4.68 12.24 -8.52
N LEU A 40 3.48 12.50 -9.04
CA LEU A 40 2.22 12.19 -8.36
C LEU A 40 2.06 10.70 -8.07
N PHE A 41 2.34 9.84 -9.06
CA PHE A 41 2.24 8.39 -8.87
C PHE A 41 3.29 7.87 -7.87
N ASN A 42 4.49 8.43 -7.87
CA ASN A 42 5.51 8.12 -6.86
C ASN A 42 5.08 8.56 -5.45
N GLN A 43 4.44 9.72 -5.31
CA GLN A 43 3.88 10.17 -4.03
C GLN A 43 2.77 9.24 -3.54
N ILE A 44 1.88 8.82 -4.44
CA ILE A 44 0.82 7.85 -4.10
C ILE A 44 1.45 6.53 -3.68
N GLN A 45 2.42 6.00 -4.43
CA GLN A 45 3.14 4.78 -4.08
C GLN A 45 3.77 4.86 -2.68
N GLN A 46 4.40 5.99 -2.33
CA GLN A 46 4.95 6.20 -0.99
C GLN A 46 3.87 6.17 0.09
N LYS A 47 2.72 6.79 -0.15
CA LYS A 47 1.59 6.78 0.78
C LYS A 47 1.03 5.38 1.00
N GLU A 48 0.88 4.58 -0.06
CA GLU A 48 0.45 3.18 0.08
C GLU A 48 1.49 2.34 0.82
N GLN A 49 2.78 2.65 0.69
CA GLN A 49 3.83 2.02 1.50
C GLN A 49 3.69 2.35 2.99
N GLU A 50 3.30 3.58 3.35
CA GLU A 50 2.99 3.96 4.73
C GLU A 50 1.74 3.23 5.25
N HIS A 51 0.69 3.11 4.45
CA HIS A 51 -0.50 2.33 4.78
C HIS A 51 -0.14 0.85 5.05
N LEU A 52 0.63 0.23 4.14
CA LEU A 52 1.11 -1.14 4.29
C LEU A 52 1.93 -1.33 5.57
N ASN A 53 2.82 -0.40 5.89
CA ASN A 53 3.62 -0.43 7.11
C ASN A 53 2.74 -0.37 8.36
N THR A 54 1.70 0.47 8.34
CA THR A 54 0.74 0.59 9.44
C THR A 54 -0.04 -0.72 9.64
N ILE A 55 -0.51 -1.34 8.55
CA ILE A 55 -1.19 -2.66 8.61
C ILE A 55 -0.26 -3.73 9.19
N ASN A 56 1.01 -3.75 8.76
CA ASN A 56 2.00 -4.69 9.30
C ASN A 56 2.27 -4.46 10.79
N GLN A 57 2.27 -3.21 11.27
CA GLN A 57 2.39 -2.91 12.70
C GLN A 57 1.21 -3.45 13.49
N PHE A 58 -0.03 -3.30 12.97
CA PHE A 58 -1.21 -3.88 13.62
C PHE A 58 -1.20 -5.40 13.63
N LEU A 59 -0.77 -6.04 12.54
CA LEU A 59 -0.67 -7.50 12.44
C LEU A 59 0.46 -8.10 13.31
N SER A 60 1.46 -7.29 13.67
CA SER A 60 2.60 -7.69 14.51
C SER A 60 2.37 -7.45 16.01
N GLN A 61 1.24 -6.86 16.41
CA GLN A 61 0.79 -6.70 17.81
C GLN A 61 -0.05 -7.89 18.29
#